data_AF-K7NHJ0-F1
#
_entry.id   AF-K7NHJ0-F1
#
_cell.length_a   1.000
_cell.length_b   1.000
_cell.length_c   1.000
_cell.angle_alpha   90.00
_cell.angle_beta   90.00
_cell.angle_gamma   90.00
#
_symmetry.space_group_name_H-M   'P 1'
#
loop_
_entity.id
_entity.type
_entity.pdbx_description
1 polymer ?
#
loop_
_entity_poly.entity_id
_entity_poly.type
_entity_poly.pdbx_seq_one_letter_code
_entity_poly.pdbx_strand_id
1 'polypeptide(L)' 'RFFPSMKEDIFEFCIANAECMTLGVRKQSNGMGGYILNSRWQKNFWLLA' A
#
# COMPACT_ATOMS: atom_id res chain seq x y z
N ARG A 1 26.60 -1.90 -13.59
CA ARG A 1 26.20 -2.10 -12.18
C ARG A 1 25.66 -0.77 -11.70
N PHE A 2 24.34 -0.66 -11.54
CA PHE A 2 23.73 0.49 -10.90
C PHE A 2 24.01 0.35 -9.40
N PHE A 3 24.81 1.25 -8.83
CA PHE A 3 24.92 1.35 -7.38
C PHE A 3 23.67 2.09 -6.92
N PRO A 4 22.82 1.48 -6.08
CA PRO A 4 21.67 2.20 -5.57
C PRO A 4 22.16 3.43 -4.81
N SER A 5 21.48 4.54 -5.05
CA SER A 5 21.73 5.77 -4.31
C SER A 5 21.40 5.54 -2.84
N MET A 6 22.13 6.15 -1.91
CA MET A 6 21.82 6.10 -0.46
C MET A 6 20.34 6.45 -0.16
N LYS A 7 19.70 7.25 -1.03
CA LYS A 7 18.24 7.48 -0.95
C LYS A 7 17.42 6.24 -1.23
N GLU A 8 17.75 5.46 -2.26
CA GLU A 8 17.04 4.23 -2.62
C GLU A 8 17.14 3.20 -1.48
N ASP A 9 18.32 3.07 -0.86
CA ASP A 9 18.50 2.20 0.32
C ASP A 9 17.62 2.62 1.50
N ILE A 10 17.49 3.93 1.75
CA ILE A 10 16.61 4.46 2.80
C ILE A 10 15.13 4.21 2.46
N PHE A 11 14.73 4.37 1.20
CA PHE A 11 13.36 4.09 0.77
C PHE A 11 13.00 2.62 0.96
N GLU A 12 13.84 1.71 0.50
CA GLU A 12 13.64 0.26 0.67
C GLU A 12 13.59 -0.12 2.15
N PHE A 13 14.50 0.43 2.96
CA PHE A 13 14.49 0.22 4.41
C PHE A 13 13.18 0.69 5.06
N CYS A 14 12.70 1.89 4.71
CA CYS A 14 11.45 2.43 5.24
C CYS A 14 10.24 1.59 4.79
N ILE A 15 10.17 1.17 3.53
CA ILE A 15 9.09 0.32 3.01
C ILE A 15 9.07 -1.03 3.74
N ALA A 16 10.25 -1.61 4.01
CA ALA A 16 10.36 -2.89 4.69
C ALA A 16 10.03 -2.83 6.19
N ASN A 17 10.27 -1.69 6.85
CA ASN A 17 10.19 -1.59 8.32
C ASN A 17 9.07 -0.71 8.86
N ALA A 18 8.49 0.18 8.06
CA ALA A 18 7.35 1.00 8.50
C ALA A 18 6.11 0.12 8.75
N GLU A 19 5.30 0.52 9.74
CA GLU A 19 3.96 -0.03 9.91
C GLU A 19 3.05 0.59 8.86
N CYS A 20 2.75 -0.17 7.80
CA CYS A 20 1.90 0.29 6.72
C CYS A 20 0.46 -0.22 6.86
N MET A 21 -0.50 0.69 6.79
CA MET A 21 -1.93 0.36 6.67
C MET A 21 -2.32 0.38 5.19
N THR A 22 -2.80 -0.75 4.67
CA THR A 22 -3.33 -0.87 3.31
C THR A 22 -4.83 -0.56 3.32
N LEU A 23 -5.29 0.26 2.35
CA LEU A 23 -6.69 0.64 2.18
C LEU A 23 -7.21 0.12 0.83
N GLY A 24 -8.16 -0.82 0.86
CA GLY A 24 -8.91 -1.26 -0.30
C GLY A 24 -10.20 -0.46 -0.46
N VAL A 25 -10.44 0.09 -1.66
CA VAL A 25 -11.66 0.86 -1.97
C VAL A 25 -12.46 0.09 -3.01
N ARG A 26 -13.74 -0.17 -2.73
CA ARG A 26 -14.64 -0.76 -3.73
C ARG A 26 -15.96 -0.01 -3.82
N LYS A 27 -16.51 0.10 -5.03
CA LYS A 27 -17.85 0.64 -5.24
C LYS A 27 -18.87 -0.28 -4.58
N GLN A 28 -19.83 0.28 -3.85
CA GLN A 28 -20.92 -0.51 -3.29
C GLN A 28 -21.87 -0.91 -4.41
N SER A 29 -21.98 -2.22 -4.68
CA SER A 29 -23.02 -2.77 -5.54
C SER A 29 -24.27 -2.99 -4.69
N ASN A 30 -25.44 -2.54 -5.18
CA ASN A 30 -26.82 -2.70 -4.65
C ASN A 30 -27.61 -1.38 -4.56
N GLY A 31 -27.32 -0.37 -5.39
CA GLY A 31 -28.14 0.84 -5.48
C GLY A 31 -28.00 1.83 -4.32
N MET A 32 -27.40 1.42 -3.20
CA MET A 32 -26.83 2.32 -2.19
C MET A 32 -25.57 2.96 -2.78
N GLY A 33 -25.61 4.28 -3.03
CA GLY A 33 -24.45 5.03 -3.48
C GLY A 33 -23.30 4.96 -2.47
N GLY A 34 -22.07 5.26 -2.94
CA GLY A 34 -20.89 5.33 -2.08
C GLY A 34 -19.87 4.20 -2.31
N TYR A 35 -18.91 4.14 -1.40
CA TYR A 35 -17.75 3.26 -1.46
C TYR A 35 -17.57 2.54 -0.12
N ILE A 36 -17.14 1.28 -0.19
CA ILE A 36 -16.72 0.51 0.98
C ILE A 36 -15.20 0.61 1.06
N LEU A 37 -14.72 1.06 2.22
CA LEU A 37 -13.31 1.07 2.59
C LEU A 37 -13.01 -0.18 3.44
N ASN A 38 -11.93 -0.89 3.10
CA ASN A 38 -11.38 -1.99 3.89
C ASN A 38 -9.95 -1.63 4.29
N SER A 39 -9.61 -1.72 5.57
CA SER A 39 -8.25 -1.47 6.05
C SER A 39 -7.63 -2.77 6.57
N ARG A 40 -6.37 -3.02 6.20
CA ARG A 40 -5.56 -4.13 6.74
C ARG A 40 -4.11 -3.71 6.93
N TRP A 41 -3.51 -4.19 8.01
CA TRP A 41 -2.07 -4.05 8.24
C TRP A 41 -1.34 -5.11 7.41
N GLN A 42 -0.72 -4.67 6.31
CA GLN A 42 0.01 -5.53 5.36
C GLN A 42 1.20 -4.75 4.82
N LYS A 43 2.36 -5.42 4.73
CA LYS A 43 3.52 -4.93 3.97
C LYS A 43 3.35 -5.31 2.50
N ASN A 44 3.99 -4.59 1.58
CA ASN A 44 3.93 -4.83 0.11
C ASN A 44 2.54 -4.59 -0.53
N PHE A 45 1.92 -3.45 -0.22
CA PHE A 45 0.60 -3.08 -0.77
C PHE A 45 0.54 -3.00 -2.31
N TRP A 46 1.69 -2.85 -2.97
CA TRP A 46 1.81 -2.79 -4.43
C TRP A 46 1.38 -4.09 -5.13
N LEU A 47 1.39 -5.22 -4.43
CA LEU A 47 0.98 -6.53 -4.96
C LEU A 47 -0.55 -6.73 -4.97
N LEU A 48 -1.31 -5.75 -4.46
CA LEU A 48 -2.77 -5.79 -4.36
C LEU A 48 -3.47 -4.81 -5.30
N ALA A 49 -2.69 -4.07 -6.11
CA ALA A 49 -3.19 -3.16 -7.13
C ALA A 49 -3.63 -3.91 -8.41
#